data_AF-A0A6J1BZE8-F1
#
_entry.id   AF-A0A6J1BZE8-F1
#
_cell.length_a   1.000
_cell.length_b   1.000
_cell.length_c   1.000
_cell.angle_alpha   90.00
_cell.angle_beta   90.00
_cell.angle_gamma   90.00
#
_symmetry.space_group_name_H-M   'P 1'
#
loop_
_entity.id
_entity.type
_entity.pdbx_description
1 polymer ?
#
loop_
_entity_poly.entity_id
_entity_poly.type
_entity_poly.pdbx_seq_one_letter_code
_entity_poly.pdbx_strand_id
1 'polypeptide(L)'
;ILTSLLVAMMGQARYMCVIGRSRVVPAWFAEVHPKTSTPLNASAFLGVFTAAIALFADLDVLLNFVCIGTLFVFYMVANAVIYRRYVMVGRTDPRPTLSFLCSFSLTAIIFTLLWHFVSPGKAKTALLSVTAFIAIAVSLIFHCVVPQARKPEFWGVPLMPWIPCASIFLNIFLLGSLDGTSYIRFVFFSILTVLVYVLYSVHSSSDAEGDGSLCIKNPGEVPELENSFKV
;
A
#
# COMPACT_ATOMS: atom_id res chain seq x y z
N ILE A 1 17.34 10.64 -13.63
CA ILE A 1 16.02 10.69 -14.31
C ILE A 1 15.88 9.52 -15.29
N LEU A 2 16.68 9.43 -16.36
CA LEU A 2 16.65 8.27 -17.27
C LEU A 2 16.89 6.92 -16.57
N THR A 3 17.89 6.84 -15.70
CA THR A 3 18.18 5.61 -14.94
C THR A 3 17.04 5.19 -14.01
N SER A 4 16.44 6.14 -13.27
CA SER A 4 15.28 5.87 -12.40
C SER A 4 14.03 5.48 -13.19
N LEU A 5 13.81 6.09 -14.36
CA LEU A 5 12.70 5.73 -15.27
C LEU A 5 12.89 4.31 -15.83
N LEU A 6 14.10 3.97 -16.30
CA LEU A 6 14.41 2.64 -16.81
C LEU A 6 14.22 1.55 -15.74
N VAL A 7 14.69 1.80 -14.50
CA VAL A 7 14.50 0.87 -13.38
C VAL A 7 13.01 0.69 -13.05
N ALA A 8 12.22 1.77 -13.04
CA ALA A 8 10.78 1.68 -12.78
C ALA A 8 10.04 0.86 -13.83
N MET A 9 10.30 1.11 -15.13
CA MET A 9 9.66 0.36 -16.23
C MET A 9 10.00 -1.13 -16.17
N MET A 10 11.26 -1.48 -15.88
CA MET A 10 11.70 -2.86 -15.72
C MET A 10 11.04 -3.54 -14.50
N GLY A 11 10.86 -2.81 -13.40
CA GLY A 11 10.21 -3.32 -12.19
C GLY A 11 8.72 -3.62 -12.40
N GLN A 12 7.98 -2.69 -13.02
CA GLN A 12 6.54 -2.84 -13.24
C GLN A 12 6.22 -4.01 -14.19
N ALA A 13 6.99 -4.18 -15.27
CA ALA A 13 6.78 -5.27 -16.22
C ALA A 13 7.00 -6.66 -15.59
N ARG A 14 7.99 -6.79 -14.68
CA ARG A 14 8.24 -8.04 -13.94
C ARG A 14 7.13 -8.35 -12.93
N TYR A 15 6.66 -7.34 -12.21
CA TYR A 15 5.55 -7.52 -11.27
C TYR A 15 4.29 -8.01 -12.00
N MET A 16 3.97 -7.43 -13.15
CA MET A 16 2.84 -7.85 -13.99
C MET A 16 2.99 -9.29 -14.51
N CYS A 17 4.18 -9.70 -14.96
CA CYS A 17 4.44 -11.06 -15.42
C CYS A 17 4.27 -12.10 -14.30
N VAL A 18 4.72 -11.80 -13.08
CA VAL A 18 4.52 -12.67 -11.92
C VAL A 18 3.04 -12.80 -11.58
N ILE A 19 2.26 -11.72 -11.66
CA ILE A 19 0.80 -11.75 -11.44
C ILE A 19 0.09 -12.54 -12.55
N GLY A 20 0.51 -12.39 -13.82
CA GLY A 20 0.00 -13.17 -14.94
C GLY A 20 0.22 -14.68 -14.78
N ARG A 21 1.34 -15.08 -14.19
CA ARG A 21 1.61 -16.49 -13.89
C ARG A 21 0.71 -17.07 -12.79
N SER A 22 0.12 -16.23 -11.95
CA SER A 22 -0.86 -16.63 -10.94
C SER A 22 -2.30 -16.77 -11.49
N ARG A 23 -2.51 -16.65 -12.82
CA ARG A 23 -3.82 -16.71 -13.51
C ARG A 23 -4.88 -15.71 -13.01
N VAL A 24 -4.47 -14.69 -12.25
CA VAL A 24 -5.37 -13.62 -11.75
C VAL A 24 -5.67 -12.57 -12.83
N VAL A 25 -4.89 -12.54 -13.90
CA VAL A 25 -5.06 -11.67 -15.08
C VAL A 25 -4.97 -12.51 -16.35
N PRO A 26 -5.63 -12.11 -17.45
CA PRO A 26 -5.74 -12.92 -18.66
C PRO A 26 -4.37 -13.41 -19.18
N ALA A 27 -4.31 -14.66 -19.62
CA ALA A 27 -3.08 -15.41 -19.94
C ALA A 27 -2.15 -14.73 -20.97
N TRP A 28 -2.68 -13.78 -21.75
CA TRP A 28 -1.95 -12.94 -22.68
C TRP A 28 -0.81 -12.12 -22.03
N PHE A 29 -0.93 -11.78 -20.74
CA PHE A 29 0.11 -11.06 -20.00
C PHE A 29 1.26 -11.96 -19.50
N ALA A 30 1.08 -13.28 -19.54
CA ALA A 30 2.07 -14.26 -19.07
C ALA A 30 2.97 -14.79 -20.19
N GLU A 31 2.69 -14.45 -21.46
CA GLU A 31 3.47 -14.91 -22.60
C GLU A 31 4.80 -14.16 -22.69
N VAL A 32 5.89 -14.87 -22.42
CA VAL A 32 7.26 -14.33 -22.45
C VAL A 32 7.89 -14.72 -23.78
N HIS A 33 8.48 -13.74 -24.49
CA HIS A 33 9.07 -14.01 -25.80
C HIS A 33 10.23 -15.02 -25.69
N PRO A 34 10.22 -16.13 -26.47
CA PRO A 34 11.11 -17.28 -26.26
C PRO A 34 12.61 -16.98 -26.49
N LYS A 35 12.93 -15.92 -27.24
CA LYS A 35 14.32 -15.55 -27.57
C LYS A 35 14.93 -14.49 -26.64
N THR A 36 14.08 -13.72 -25.94
CA THR A 36 14.49 -12.53 -25.18
C THR A 36 14.18 -12.64 -23.70
N SER A 37 13.37 -13.63 -23.30
CA SER A 37 12.93 -13.89 -21.92
C SER A 37 12.36 -12.67 -21.19
N THR A 38 11.96 -11.63 -21.94
CA THR A 38 11.38 -10.39 -21.44
C THR A 38 9.90 -10.32 -21.78
N PRO A 39 9.05 -9.87 -20.83
CA PRO A 39 7.61 -9.76 -21.04
C PRO A 39 7.28 -8.51 -21.89
N LEU A 40 7.49 -8.62 -23.20
CA LEU A 40 7.29 -7.52 -24.15
C LEU A 40 5.83 -7.05 -24.20
N ASN A 41 4.87 -7.97 -24.22
CA ASN A 41 3.44 -7.65 -24.26
C ASN A 41 2.99 -6.86 -23.03
N ALA A 42 3.44 -7.27 -21.83
CA ALA A 42 3.13 -6.57 -20.58
C ALA A 42 3.77 -5.17 -20.55
N SER A 43 5.04 -5.06 -20.99
CA SER A 43 5.74 -3.78 -21.03
C SER A 43 5.13 -2.80 -22.04
N ALA A 44 4.74 -3.27 -23.23
CA ALA A 44 4.11 -2.46 -24.25
C ALA A 44 2.73 -1.97 -23.81
N PHE A 45 1.91 -2.85 -23.21
CA PHE A 45 0.61 -2.48 -22.68
C PHE A 45 0.71 -1.43 -21.57
N LEU A 46 1.58 -1.63 -20.57
CA LEU A 46 1.79 -0.65 -19.50
C LEU A 46 2.32 0.69 -20.03
N GLY A 47 3.22 0.64 -21.02
CA GLY A 47 3.78 1.81 -21.67
C GLY A 47 2.73 2.61 -22.43
N VAL A 48 1.89 1.96 -23.24
CA VAL A 48 0.77 2.60 -23.96
C VAL A 48 -0.24 3.19 -22.99
N PHE A 49 -0.60 2.45 -21.94
CA PHE A 49 -1.54 2.93 -20.93
C PHE A 49 -1.00 4.16 -20.19
N THR A 50 0.29 4.13 -19.81
CA THR A 50 0.95 5.25 -19.14
C THR A 50 1.11 6.44 -20.08
N ALA A 51 1.42 6.20 -21.36
CA ALA A 51 1.49 7.26 -22.38
C ALA A 51 0.13 7.91 -22.63
N ALA A 52 -0.96 7.13 -22.65
CA ALA A 52 -2.31 7.65 -22.75
C ALA A 52 -2.65 8.54 -21.54
N ILE A 53 -2.38 8.08 -20.32
CA ILE A 53 -2.56 8.89 -19.11
C ILE A 53 -1.71 10.16 -19.18
N ALA A 54 -0.45 10.08 -19.58
CA ALA A 54 0.43 11.24 -19.69
C ALA A 54 0.00 12.25 -20.77
N LEU A 55 -0.72 11.79 -21.81
CA LEU A 55 -1.24 12.67 -22.86
C LEU A 55 -2.46 13.48 -22.38
N PHE A 56 -3.30 12.90 -21.53
CA PHE A 56 -4.57 13.50 -21.10
C PHE A 56 -4.54 14.08 -19.67
N ALA A 57 -3.58 13.68 -18.83
CA ALA A 57 -3.50 14.11 -17.44
C ALA A 57 -2.42 15.17 -17.24
N ASP A 58 -2.76 16.18 -16.46
CA ASP A 58 -1.83 17.23 -16.06
C ASP A 58 -0.82 16.71 -15.02
N LEU A 59 0.45 17.13 -15.16
CA LEU A 59 1.55 16.68 -14.30
C LEU A 59 1.30 17.01 -12.83
N ASP A 60 0.75 18.18 -12.52
CA ASP A 60 0.50 18.61 -11.14
C ASP A 60 -0.59 17.76 -10.49
N VAL A 61 -1.62 17.40 -11.27
CA VAL A 61 -2.69 16.52 -10.80
C VAL A 61 -2.16 15.12 -10.52
N LEU A 62 -1.34 14.58 -11.43
CA LEU A 62 -0.74 13.25 -11.27
C LEU A 62 0.24 13.20 -10.09
N LEU A 63 1.07 14.22 -9.91
CA LEU A 63 2.00 14.32 -8.78
C LEU A 63 1.25 14.35 -7.44
N ASN A 64 0.17 15.13 -7.36
CA ASN A 64 -0.66 15.16 -6.16
C ASN A 64 -1.25 13.77 -5.84
N PHE A 65 -1.71 13.01 -6.84
CA PHE A 65 -2.20 11.66 -6.61
C PHE A 65 -1.11 10.67 -6.15
N VAL A 66 0.07 10.73 -6.76
CA VAL A 66 1.20 9.88 -6.38
C VAL A 66 1.70 10.22 -4.97
N CYS A 67 1.78 11.50 -4.61
CA CYS A 67 2.17 11.95 -3.27
C CYS A 67 1.15 11.50 -2.21
N ILE A 68 -0.15 11.69 -2.43
CA ILE A 68 -1.20 11.22 -1.50
C ILE A 68 -1.10 9.70 -1.31
N GLY A 69 -1.00 8.95 -2.41
CA GLY A 69 -0.93 7.49 -2.37
C GLY A 69 0.31 6.97 -1.66
N THR A 70 1.49 7.52 -1.94
CA THR A 70 2.75 7.09 -1.31
C THR A 70 2.78 7.41 0.19
N LEU A 71 2.31 8.59 0.60
CA LEU A 71 2.19 8.94 2.01
C LEU A 71 1.21 8.01 2.75
N PHE A 72 0.09 7.66 2.10
CA PHE A 72 -0.89 6.73 2.65
C PHE A 72 -0.32 5.31 2.83
N VAL A 73 0.40 4.80 1.82
CA VAL A 73 1.05 3.48 1.90
C VAL A 73 2.11 3.46 3.01
N PHE A 74 2.95 4.49 3.11
CA PHE A 74 3.95 4.56 4.18
C PHE A 74 3.31 4.66 5.57
N TYR A 75 2.21 5.41 5.70
CA TYR A 75 1.43 5.43 6.94
C TYR A 75 0.88 4.04 7.29
N MET A 76 0.30 3.31 6.33
CA MET A 76 -0.23 1.96 6.56
C MET A 76 0.87 0.98 6.94
N VAL A 77 2.01 1.01 6.24
CA VAL A 77 3.18 0.15 6.53
C VAL A 77 3.73 0.42 7.93
N ALA A 78 3.86 1.68 8.33
CA ALA A 78 4.33 2.02 9.68
C ALA A 78 3.39 1.48 10.77
N ASN A 79 2.08 1.62 10.59
CA ASN A 79 1.08 1.01 11.47
C ASN A 79 1.17 -0.52 11.48
N ALA A 80 1.33 -1.15 10.32
CA ALA A 80 1.43 -2.60 10.18
C ALA A 80 2.68 -3.17 10.88
N VAL A 81 3.82 -2.47 10.81
CA VAL A 81 5.06 -2.86 11.51
C VAL A 81 4.87 -2.81 13.03
N ILE A 82 4.21 -1.77 13.55
CA ILE A 82 3.86 -1.69 14.98
C ILE A 82 2.91 -2.84 15.35
N TYR A 83 1.81 -3.00 14.61
CA TYR A 83 0.83 -4.05 14.87
C TYR A 83 1.47 -5.45 14.91
N ARG A 84 2.30 -5.78 13.91
CA ARG A 84 2.99 -7.08 13.82
C ARG A 84 4.03 -7.29 14.92
N ARG A 85 4.58 -6.22 15.51
CA ARG A 85 5.58 -6.33 16.58
C ARG A 85 4.95 -6.51 17.96
N TYR A 86 3.77 -5.95 18.19
CA TYR A 86 3.09 -5.99 19.49
C TYR A 86 1.97 -7.04 19.56
N VAL A 87 1.37 -7.42 18.43
CA VAL A 87 0.34 -8.47 18.36
C VAL A 87 0.93 -9.75 17.81
N MET A 88 0.99 -10.79 18.64
CA MET A 88 1.19 -12.16 18.17
C MET A 88 -0.16 -12.84 18.00
N VAL A 89 -0.44 -13.29 16.78
CA VAL A 89 -1.64 -14.08 16.45
C VAL A 89 -1.64 -15.33 17.32
N GLY A 90 -2.61 -15.43 18.23
CA GLY A 90 -2.86 -16.60 19.06
C GLY A 90 -2.37 -16.56 20.53
N ARG A 91 -1.73 -15.49 21.01
CA ARG A 91 -1.27 -15.41 22.43
C ARG A 91 -1.59 -14.12 23.19
N THR A 92 -1.95 -13.04 22.49
CA THR A 92 -2.18 -11.71 23.07
C THR A 92 -3.43 -11.08 22.45
N ASP A 93 -4.24 -10.42 23.28
CA ASP A 93 -5.40 -9.67 22.79
C ASP A 93 -4.96 -8.49 21.90
N PRO A 94 -5.48 -8.36 20.67
CA PRO A 94 -5.09 -7.30 19.74
C PRO A 94 -5.68 -5.93 20.08
N ARG A 95 -6.71 -5.88 20.94
CA ARG A 95 -7.49 -4.67 21.25
C ARG A 95 -6.68 -3.52 21.86
N PRO A 96 -5.80 -3.71 22.87
CA PRO A 96 -5.02 -2.61 23.45
C PRO A 96 -4.04 -1.99 22.45
N THR A 97 -3.40 -2.81 21.60
CA THR A 97 -2.50 -2.31 20.56
C THR A 97 -3.25 -1.52 19.49
N LEU A 98 -4.42 -2.01 19.06
CA LEU A 98 -5.27 -1.30 18.11
C LEU A 98 -5.82 0.01 18.67
N SER A 99 -6.27 0.01 19.93
CA SER A 99 -6.72 1.23 20.60
C SER A 99 -5.63 2.29 20.62
N PHE A 100 -4.38 1.89 20.89
CA PHE A 100 -3.25 2.80 20.85
C PHE A 100 -2.97 3.34 19.45
N LEU A 101 -2.92 2.46 18.43
CA LEU A 101 -2.72 2.85 17.03
C LEU A 101 -3.79 3.86 16.57
N CYS A 102 -5.06 3.63 16.92
CA CYS A 102 -6.15 4.54 16.66
C CYS A 102 -5.99 5.86 17.41
N SER A 103 -5.70 5.85 18.71
CA SER A 103 -5.49 7.06 19.51
C SER A 103 -4.33 7.90 18.99
N PHE A 104 -3.20 7.27 18.63
CA PHE A 104 -2.04 7.97 18.08
C PHE A 104 -2.34 8.60 16.72
N SER A 105 -3.07 7.88 15.86
CA SER A 105 -3.51 8.39 14.56
C SER A 105 -4.51 9.54 14.69
N LEU A 106 -5.44 9.45 15.65
CA LEU A 106 -6.37 10.53 15.97
C LEU A 106 -5.65 11.78 16.50
N THR A 107 -4.68 11.63 17.40
CA THR A 107 -3.85 12.75 17.87
C THR A 107 -3.10 13.42 16.71
N ALA A 108 -2.56 12.63 15.77
CA ALA A 108 -1.87 13.16 14.61
C ALA A 108 -2.85 13.92 13.67
N ILE A 109 -4.07 13.40 13.45
CA ILE A 109 -5.10 14.08 12.66
C ILE A 109 -5.54 15.39 13.34
N ILE A 110 -5.77 15.37 14.66
CA ILE A 110 -6.14 16.56 15.43
C ILE A 110 -5.04 17.63 15.35
N PHE A 111 -3.76 17.23 15.47
CA PHE A 111 -2.62 18.13 15.28
C PHE A 111 -2.65 18.82 13.92
N THR A 112 -2.88 18.05 12.86
CA THR A 112 -2.96 18.55 11.49
C THR A 112 -4.16 19.47 11.27
N LEU A 113 -5.33 19.15 11.84
CA LEU A 113 -6.50 20.02 11.77
C LEU A 113 -6.30 21.33 12.54
N LEU A 114 -5.69 21.28 13.73
CA LEU A 114 -5.30 22.47 14.49
C LEU A 114 -4.30 23.34 13.73
N TRP A 115 -3.36 22.73 12.99
CA TRP A 115 -2.43 23.47 12.13
C TRP A 115 -3.16 24.26 11.04
N HIS A 116 -4.20 23.66 10.44
CA HIS A 116 -4.96 24.27 9.34
C HIS A 116 -5.95 25.34 9.80
N PHE A 117 -6.69 25.10 10.88
CA PHE A 117 -7.78 25.98 11.33
C PHE A 117 -7.33 27.15 12.21
N VAL A 118 -6.14 27.11 12.82
CA VAL A 118 -5.71 28.16 13.75
C VAL A 118 -4.99 29.29 13.01
N SER A 119 -5.51 30.51 13.19
CA SER A 119 -4.95 31.78 12.71
C SER A 119 -3.50 32.00 13.20
N PRO A 120 -2.60 32.56 12.37
CA PRO A 120 -1.19 32.73 12.74
C PRO A 120 -1.03 33.66 13.95
N GLY A 121 -0.44 33.14 15.03
CA GLY A 121 -0.16 33.91 16.25
C GLY A 121 0.66 33.11 17.26
N LYS A 122 1.10 33.76 18.35
CA LYS A 122 1.83 33.10 19.46
C LYS A 122 1.01 31.98 20.13
N ALA A 123 -0.32 32.06 20.06
CA ALA A 123 -1.23 31.02 20.51
C ALA A 123 -1.17 29.76 19.62
N LYS A 124 -0.93 29.91 18.31
CA LYS A 124 -0.77 28.79 17.37
C LYS A 124 0.47 27.97 17.71
N THR A 125 1.60 28.63 17.92
CA THR A 125 2.86 27.96 18.26
C THR A 125 2.78 27.27 19.62
N ALA A 126 2.13 27.89 20.61
CA ALA A 126 1.88 27.28 21.91
C ALA A 126 0.97 26.04 21.80
N LEU A 127 -0.16 26.13 21.09
CA LEU A 127 -1.12 25.02 20.95
C LEU A 127 -0.54 23.84 20.15
N LEU A 128 0.25 24.12 19.12
CA LEU A 128 0.97 23.09 18.35
C LEU A 128 2.06 22.43 19.19
N SER A 129 2.82 23.20 19.97
CA SER A 129 3.81 22.66 20.90
C SER A 129 3.16 21.72 21.92
N VAL A 130 2.02 22.11 22.51
CA VAL A 130 1.27 21.28 23.45
C VAL A 130 0.78 19.99 22.80
N THR A 131 0.23 20.07 21.59
CA THR A 131 -0.30 18.90 20.88
C THR A 131 0.82 17.94 20.43
N ALA A 132 1.98 18.46 20.02
CA ALA A 132 3.17 17.67 19.73
C ALA A 132 3.73 17.01 21.00
N PHE A 133 3.72 17.72 22.14
CA PHE A 133 4.11 17.17 23.43
C PHE A 133 3.18 16.04 23.88
N ILE A 134 1.87 16.16 23.63
CA ILE A 134 0.88 15.10 23.89
C ILE A 134 1.15 13.89 22.99
N ALA A 135 1.46 14.07 21.70
CA ALA A 135 1.80 12.95 20.80
C ALA A 135 3.06 12.19 21.24
N ILE A 136 4.08 12.93 21.70
CA ILE A 136 5.31 12.36 22.27
C ILE A 136 5.00 11.66 23.61
N ALA A 137 4.21 12.28 24.48
CA ALA A 137 3.81 11.70 25.76
C ALA A 137 3.00 10.41 25.56
N VAL A 138 2.05 10.37 24.62
CA VAL A 138 1.30 9.16 24.27
C VAL A 138 2.22 8.06 23.73
N SER A 139 3.21 8.41 22.91
CA SER A 139 4.23 7.47 22.41
C SER A 139 5.11 6.91 23.52
N LEU A 140 5.47 7.73 24.51
CA LEU A 140 6.25 7.33 25.69
C LEU A 140 5.43 6.51 26.68
N ILE A 141 4.16 6.86 26.90
CA ILE A 141 3.23 6.10 27.72
C ILE A 141 3.06 4.70 27.15
N PHE A 142 2.96 4.54 25.83
CA PHE A 142 2.92 3.22 25.20
C PHE A 142 4.21 2.43 25.35
N HIS A 143 5.35 3.11 25.33
CA HIS A 143 6.65 2.51 25.61
C HIS A 143 6.75 1.98 27.06
N CYS A 144 6.00 2.59 27.99
CA CYS A 144 5.92 2.17 29.39
C CYS A 144 4.81 1.14 29.66
N VAL A 145 3.68 1.20 28.95
CA VAL A 145 2.47 0.42 29.24
C VAL A 145 2.43 -0.90 28.46
N VAL A 146 3.11 -1.01 27.30
CA VAL A 146 3.11 -2.25 26.52
C VAL A 146 4.43 -3.01 26.68
N PRO A 147 4.46 -4.10 27.47
CA PRO A 147 5.64 -4.94 27.56
C PRO A 147 5.94 -5.57 26.19
N GLN A 148 7.16 -5.38 25.71
CA GLN A 148 7.62 -5.89 24.42
C GLN A 148 7.50 -7.42 24.38
N ALA A 149 6.63 -7.95 23.51
CA ALA A 149 6.36 -9.38 23.43
C ALA A 149 7.51 -10.19 22.77
N ARG A 150 8.42 -9.54 22.02
CA ARG A 150 9.62 -10.19 21.42
C ARG A 150 10.86 -9.32 21.60
N LYS A 151 11.90 -9.89 22.23
CA LYS A 151 13.28 -9.45 22.07
C LYS A 151 13.84 -10.14 20.81
N PRO A 152 14.42 -9.40 19.84
CA PRO A 152 15.03 -10.01 18.66
C PRO A 152 16.31 -10.75 19.06
N GLU A 153 16.48 -12.01 18.64
CA GLU A 153 17.65 -12.83 19.03
C GLU A 153 18.95 -12.48 18.29
N PHE A 154 18.90 -11.83 17.12
CA PHE A 154 20.11 -11.59 16.31
C PHE A 154 20.22 -10.21 15.66
N TRP A 155 19.11 -9.57 15.26
CA TRP A 155 19.16 -8.26 14.59
C TRP A 155 17.98 -7.39 15.03
N GLY A 156 18.20 -6.60 16.07
CA GLY A 156 17.24 -5.60 16.56
C GLY A 156 17.55 -4.25 15.97
N VAL A 157 16.57 -3.64 15.29
CA VAL A 157 16.68 -2.24 14.88
C VAL A 157 16.85 -1.38 16.14
N PRO A 158 18.00 -0.67 16.31
CA PRO A 158 18.39 -0.04 17.58
C PRO A 158 17.50 1.12 18.03
N LEU A 159 16.65 1.65 17.14
CA LEU A 159 15.77 2.81 17.38
C LEU A 159 14.27 2.48 17.31
N MET A 160 13.89 1.21 17.48
CA MET A 160 12.47 0.85 17.60
C MET A 160 11.99 1.23 19.02
N PRO A 161 10.89 2.00 19.20
CA PRO A 161 9.78 2.34 18.30
C PRO A 161 9.75 3.77 17.71
N TRP A 162 10.83 4.55 17.86
CA TRP A 162 10.85 5.97 17.45
C TRP A 162 10.76 6.15 15.93
N ILE A 163 11.39 5.26 15.15
CA ILE A 163 11.39 5.36 13.67
C ILE A 163 9.96 5.23 13.09
N PRO A 164 9.16 4.20 13.43
CA PRO A 164 7.76 4.11 12.99
C PRO A 164 6.89 5.28 13.44
N CYS A 165 7.03 5.74 14.69
CA CYS A 165 6.24 6.86 15.21
C CYS A 165 6.54 8.17 14.47
N ALA A 166 7.83 8.46 14.22
CA ALA A 166 8.24 9.61 13.42
C ALA A 166 7.71 9.53 11.98
N SER A 167 7.73 8.33 11.38
CA SER A 167 7.17 8.10 10.04
C SER A 167 5.67 8.39 9.97
N ILE A 168 4.88 7.91 10.93
CA ILE A 168 3.43 8.17 10.99
C ILE A 168 3.15 9.67 11.11
N PHE A 169 3.86 10.36 12.01
CA PHE A 169 3.70 11.80 12.21
C PHE A 169 4.01 12.60 10.94
N LEU A 170 5.17 12.34 10.32
CA LEU A 170 5.56 13.01 9.09
C LEU A 170 4.56 12.74 7.97
N ASN A 171 4.14 11.49 7.78
CA ASN A 171 3.17 11.14 6.74
C ASN A 171 1.84 11.88 6.94
N ILE A 172 1.28 11.95 8.16
CA ILE A 172 0.05 12.72 8.43
C ILE A 172 0.23 14.22 8.24
N PHE A 173 1.38 14.78 8.65
CA PHE A 173 1.65 16.21 8.51
C PHE A 173 1.79 16.62 7.04
N LEU A 174 2.52 15.82 6.25
CA LEU A 174 2.65 16.03 4.82
C LEU A 174 1.28 15.86 4.15
N LEU A 175 0.51 14.84 4.51
CA LEU A 175 -0.85 14.63 4.02
C LEU A 175 -1.71 15.89 4.24
N GLY A 176 -1.69 16.47 5.44
CA GLY A 176 -2.45 17.70 5.74
C GLY A 176 -1.92 18.99 5.12
N SER A 177 -0.73 18.96 4.55
CA SER A 177 -0.14 20.11 3.85
C SER A 177 -0.53 20.14 2.36
N LEU A 178 -1.17 19.09 1.85
CA LEU A 178 -1.65 19.04 0.47
C LEU A 178 -3.02 19.72 0.32
N ASP A 179 -3.25 20.29 -0.87
CA ASP A 179 -4.48 21.01 -1.20
C ASP A 179 -5.74 20.14 -1.06
N GLY A 180 -6.77 20.69 -0.42
CA GLY A 180 -8.06 20.03 -0.22
C GLY A 180 -8.77 19.63 -1.51
N THR A 181 -8.57 20.39 -2.60
CA THR A 181 -9.14 20.09 -3.92
C THR A 181 -8.57 18.78 -4.50
N SER A 182 -7.31 18.46 -4.20
CA SER A 182 -6.66 17.22 -4.65
C SER A 182 -7.23 16.00 -3.94
N TYR A 183 -7.61 16.13 -2.67
CA TYR A 183 -8.27 15.05 -1.91
C TYR A 183 -9.60 14.62 -2.52
N ILE A 184 -10.44 15.58 -2.88
CA ILE A 184 -11.77 15.27 -3.45
C ILE A 184 -11.61 14.48 -4.75
N ARG A 185 -10.68 14.90 -5.63
CA ARG A 185 -10.37 14.22 -6.89
C ARG A 185 -9.82 12.81 -6.63
N PHE A 186 -8.95 12.65 -5.64
CA PHE A 186 -8.34 11.38 -5.28
C PHE A 186 -9.37 10.38 -4.74
N VAL A 187 -10.24 10.82 -3.83
CA VAL A 187 -11.30 9.97 -3.26
C VAL A 187 -12.26 9.52 -4.36
N PHE A 188 -12.65 10.40 -5.27
CA PHE A 188 -13.49 10.04 -6.41
C PHE A 188 -12.83 8.95 -7.28
N PHE A 189 -11.56 9.15 -7.68
CA PHE A 189 -10.84 8.17 -8.49
C PHE A 189 -10.57 6.85 -7.76
N SER A 190 -10.30 6.92 -6.45
CA SER A 190 -10.13 5.73 -5.61
C SER A 190 -11.42 4.92 -5.52
N ILE A 191 -12.57 5.57 -5.36
CA ILE A 191 -13.88 4.89 -5.36
C ILE A 191 -14.12 4.23 -6.71
N LEU A 192 -13.86 4.92 -7.82
CA LEU A 192 -13.96 4.35 -9.16
C LEU A 192 -13.05 3.11 -9.32
N THR A 193 -11.80 3.20 -8.88
CA THR A 193 -10.84 2.10 -8.96
C THR A 193 -11.29 0.90 -8.13
N VAL A 194 -11.77 1.13 -6.91
CA VAL A 194 -12.32 0.08 -6.04
C VAL A 194 -13.57 -0.53 -6.66
N LEU A 195 -14.43 0.28 -7.27
CA LEU A 195 -15.65 -0.19 -7.91
C LEU A 195 -15.33 -1.06 -9.13
N VAL A 196 -14.41 -0.63 -9.99
CA VAL A 196 -13.92 -1.46 -11.12
C VAL A 196 -13.28 -2.74 -10.60
N TYR A 197 -12.44 -2.66 -9.55
CA TYR A 197 -11.81 -3.83 -8.95
C TYR A 197 -12.84 -4.81 -8.38
N VAL A 198 -13.83 -4.34 -7.64
CA VAL A 198 -14.87 -5.20 -7.05
C VAL A 198 -15.75 -5.80 -8.13
N LEU A 199 -16.17 -5.03 -9.13
CA LEU A 199 -16.97 -5.55 -10.25
C LEU A 199 -16.18 -6.60 -11.06
N TYR A 200 -14.92 -6.31 -11.39
CA TYR A 200 -14.06 -7.26 -12.08
C TYR A 200 -13.71 -8.49 -11.23
N SER A 201 -13.40 -8.30 -9.95
CA SER A 201 -12.98 -9.37 -9.02
C SER A 201 -14.12 -10.31 -8.69
N VAL A 202 -15.32 -9.79 -8.43
CA VAL A 202 -16.53 -10.62 -8.24
C VAL A 202 -16.88 -11.37 -9.52
N HIS A 203 -16.82 -10.71 -10.68
CA HIS A 203 -17.12 -11.38 -11.95
C HIS A 203 -16.09 -12.46 -12.29
N SER A 204 -14.80 -12.17 -12.11
CA SER A 204 -13.71 -13.12 -12.36
C SER A 204 -13.69 -14.27 -11.33
N SER A 205 -14.17 -14.04 -10.11
CA SER A 205 -14.32 -15.10 -9.10
C SER A 205 -15.43 -16.09 -9.52
N SER A 206 -16.55 -15.59 -10.05
CA SER A 206 -17.63 -16.44 -10.56
C SER A 206 -17.21 -17.27 -11.78
N ASP A 207 -16.40 -16.72 -12.67
CA ASP A 207 -15.90 -17.45 -13.84
C ASP A 207 -14.89 -18.56 -13.45
N ALA A 208 -14.13 -18.36 -12.37
CA ALA A 208 -13.20 -19.38 -11.85
C ALA A 208 -13.91 -20.59 -11.20
N GLU A 209 -15.08 -20.38 -10.58
CA GLU A 209 -15.90 -21.46 -10.02
C GLU A 209 -16.64 -22.27 -11.11
N GLY A 210 -17.06 -21.61 -12.20
CA GLY A 210 -17.71 -22.26 -13.34
C GLY A 210 -16.78 -23.24 -14.08
N ASP A 211 -15.53 -22.85 -14.32
CA ASP A 211 -14.54 -23.68 -15.03
C ASP A 211 -13.99 -24.81 -14.13
N GLY A 212 -13.82 -24.56 -12.83
CA GLY A 212 -13.49 -25.59 -11.84
C GLY A 212 -14.58 -26.66 -11.69
N SER A 213 -15.86 -26.26 -11.73
CA SER A 213 -16.98 -27.20 -11.68
C SER A 213 -17.16 -28.00 -12.98
N LEU A 214 -16.75 -27.48 -14.14
CA LEU A 214 -16.73 -28.21 -15.42
C LEU A 214 -15.55 -29.20 -15.48
N CYS A 215 -14.42 -28.88 -14.85
CA CYS A 215 -13.27 -29.77 -14.74
C CYS A 215 -13.55 -30.96 -13.80
N ILE A 216 -14.29 -30.76 -12.70
CA ILE A 216 -14.74 -31.86 -11.82
C ILE A 216 -15.80 -32.75 -12.49
N LYS A 217 -16.56 -32.22 -13.46
CA LYS A 217 -17.63 -32.98 -14.14
C LYS A 217 -17.12 -33.88 -15.27
N ASN A 218 -15.86 -33.75 -15.69
CA ASN A 218 -15.22 -34.63 -16.67
C ASN A 218 -14.05 -35.40 -16.02
N PRO A 219 -14.29 -36.47 -15.25
CA PRO A 219 -13.23 -37.32 -14.68
C PRO A 219 -12.57 -38.23 -15.74
N GLY A 220 -12.57 -37.85 -17.03
CA GLY A 220 -12.25 -38.74 -18.15
C GLY A 220 -11.09 -38.34 -19.06
N GLU A 221 -10.55 -37.13 -18.98
CA GLU A 221 -9.46 -36.69 -19.87
C GLU A 221 -8.27 -36.14 -19.09
N VAL A 222 -7.44 -37.05 -18.61
CA VAL A 222 -6.02 -36.78 -18.41
C VAL A 222 -5.22 -37.67 -19.35
N PRO A 223 -4.82 -37.17 -20.52
CA PRO A 223 -3.66 -37.71 -21.21
C PRO A 223 -2.51 -36.68 -21.24
N GLU A 224 -1.33 -37.15 -20.83
CA GLU A 224 -0.02 -36.73 -21.36
C GLU A 224 0.51 -35.31 -21.10
N LEU A 225 0.57 -34.89 -19.84
CA LEU A 225 1.49 -33.82 -19.40
C LEU A 225 2.57 -34.31 -18.42
N GLU A 226 2.92 -35.60 -18.44
CA GLU A 226 4.05 -36.14 -17.65
C GLU A 226 5.34 -36.31 -18.48
N ASN A 227 5.30 -36.20 -19.82
CA ASN A 227 6.49 -36.40 -20.67
C ASN A 227 7.18 -35.12 -21.18
N SER A 228 6.70 -33.93 -20.83
CA SER A 228 7.32 -32.66 -21.29
C SER A 228 8.32 -32.05 -20.29
N PHE A 229 8.64 -32.76 -19.20
CA PHE A 229 9.63 -32.30 -18.20
C PHE A 229 11.01 -32.97 -18.33
N LYS A 230 11.31 -33.55 -19.50
CA LYS A 230 12.59 -34.19 -19.75
C LYS A 230 13.18 -33.86 -21.12
N VAL A 231 13.52 -32.58 -21.34
CA VAL A 231 14.75 -32.12 -22.02
C VAL A 231 15.09 -30.72 -21.51
#